data_AF-A0A7W4V0N5-F1
#
_entry.id   AF-A0A7W4V0N5-F1
#
_cell.length_a   1.000
_cell.length_b   1.000
_cell.length_c   1.000
_cell.angle_alpha   90.00
_cell.angle_beta   90.00
_cell.angle_gamma   90.00
#
_symmetry.space_group_name_H-M   'P 1'
#
loop_
_entity.id
_entity.type
_entity.pdbx_description
1 polymer ?
#
loop_
_entity_poly.entity_id
_entity_poly.type
_entity_poly.pdbx_seq_one_letter_code
_entity_poly.pdbx_strand_id
1 'polypeptide(L)'
;MVTRDADDGAVDSSDDAELRVLRQRAYGPDADIARDLMALQRLRHLESNAKIASTPGASQISSGPNAKDTSEETVGAEPADARPAVSARMRWLWVASIVAAIGSASLVTVVVSTSSPTPYAQLHLIAGADVPEDLRASVDSEDYRRYDDFAGLLISSSTAPYLGQETMCIYAMHADPAVAGRYGTIAACALPGLEPTMDYYIDEAAPGLLREKFTDGMAVRFVLKGDTVAVYVSSPPPA
;
A
#
# COMPACT_ATOMS: atom_id res chain seq x y z
N MET A 1 28.83 34.38 4.01
CA MET A 1 27.63 34.24 4.84
C MET A 1 26.54 35.10 4.22
N VAL A 2 25.84 34.56 3.22
CA VAL A 2 24.93 35.30 2.33
C VAL A 2 23.79 34.35 1.92
N THR A 3 22.54 34.81 2.09
CA THR A 3 21.27 34.30 1.55
C THR A 3 21.09 32.79 1.36
N ARG A 4 20.39 32.13 2.31
CA ARG A 4 19.69 30.87 2.05
C ARG A 4 18.17 30.96 2.31
N ASP A 5 17.76 31.81 3.25
CA ASP A 5 16.37 31.93 3.71
C ASP A 5 15.43 32.67 2.72
N ALA A 6 15.99 33.52 1.85
CA ALA A 6 15.21 34.28 0.87
C ALA A 6 14.80 33.46 -0.37
N ASP A 7 15.53 32.37 -0.65
CA ASP A 7 15.27 31.47 -1.77
C ASP A 7 14.15 30.47 -1.41
N ASP A 8 14.23 29.90 -0.20
CA ASP A 8 13.25 28.96 0.37
C ASP A 8 11.82 29.54 0.38
N GLY A 9 11.66 30.78 0.85
CA GLY A 9 10.36 31.48 0.88
C GLY A 9 9.81 31.88 -0.50
N ALA A 10 10.65 31.96 -1.53
CA ALA A 10 10.21 32.22 -2.90
C ALA A 10 9.68 30.94 -3.58
N VAL A 11 10.31 29.79 -3.29
CA VAL A 11 9.86 28.47 -3.76
C VAL A 11 8.51 28.10 -3.13
N ASP A 12 8.37 28.27 -1.80
CA ASP A 12 7.12 27.97 -1.08
C ASP A 12 5.92 28.76 -1.64
N SER A 13 6.10 30.05 -1.89
CA SER A 13 5.10 30.93 -2.53
C SER A 13 4.71 30.49 -3.95
N SER A 14 5.66 29.94 -4.72
CA SER A 14 5.40 29.40 -6.06
C SER A 14 4.61 28.09 -6.00
N ASP A 15 5.01 27.18 -5.11
CA ASP A 15 4.33 25.89 -4.91
C ASP A 15 2.92 26.09 -4.35
N ASP A 16 2.69 27.07 -3.46
CA ASP A 16 1.36 27.48 -2.98
C ASP A 16 0.47 28.06 -4.10
N ALA A 17 1.06 28.84 -5.02
CA ALA A 17 0.35 29.36 -6.18
C ALA A 17 -0.07 28.22 -7.13
N GLU A 18 0.82 27.28 -7.42
CA GLU A 18 0.54 26.11 -8.24
C GLU A 18 -0.51 25.19 -7.58
N LEU A 19 -0.38 24.93 -6.28
CA LEU A 19 -1.30 24.10 -5.50
C LEU A 19 -2.73 24.64 -5.56
N ARG A 20 -2.93 25.96 -5.48
CA ARG A 20 -4.27 26.57 -5.62
C ARG A 20 -4.87 26.33 -7.01
N VAL A 21 -4.08 26.47 -8.08
CA VAL A 21 -4.53 26.23 -9.46
C VAL A 21 -4.92 24.76 -9.65
N LEU A 22 -4.09 23.83 -9.18
CA LEU A 22 -4.38 22.39 -9.29
C LEU A 22 -5.59 21.98 -8.44
N ARG A 23 -5.77 22.54 -7.24
CA ARG A 23 -6.99 22.35 -6.44
C ARG A 23 -8.24 22.90 -7.12
N GLN A 24 -8.15 24.03 -7.82
CA GLN A 24 -9.28 24.55 -8.60
C GLN A 24 -9.63 23.63 -9.79
N ARG A 25 -8.64 23.05 -10.47
CA ARG A 25 -8.85 22.04 -11.53
C ARG A 25 -9.38 20.70 -11.01
N ALA A 26 -9.15 20.38 -9.74
CA ALA A 26 -9.59 19.12 -9.11
C ALA A 26 -10.94 19.20 -8.41
N TYR A 27 -11.22 20.32 -7.74
CA TYR A 27 -12.35 20.49 -6.81
C TYR A 27 -13.21 21.72 -7.12
N GLY A 28 -12.88 22.47 -8.17
CA GLY A 28 -13.66 23.63 -8.64
C GLY A 28 -14.88 23.23 -9.50
N PRO A 29 -15.69 24.23 -9.92
CA PRO A 29 -16.93 23.99 -10.67
C PRO A 29 -16.67 23.34 -12.05
N ASP A 30 -15.55 23.67 -12.69
CA ASP A 30 -15.15 23.21 -14.02
C ASP A 30 -14.03 22.15 -13.94
N ALA A 31 -14.11 21.24 -12.98
CA ALA A 31 -13.03 20.28 -12.69
C ALA A 31 -12.69 19.38 -13.88
N ASP A 32 -11.47 19.51 -14.41
CA ASP A 32 -10.98 18.83 -15.61
C ASP A 32 -9.78 17.88 -15.35
N ILE A 33 -9.16 17.95 -14.17
CA ILE A 33 -7.89 17.30 -13.84
C ILE A 33 -7.89 15.77 -14.02
N ALA A 34 -9.07 15.13 -13.98
CA ALA A 34 -9.21 13.69 -14.13
C ALA A 34 -8.69 13.14 -15.48
N ARG A 35 -8.53 14.03 -16.49
CA ARG A 35 -7.94 13.69 -17.81
C ARG A 35 -6.42 13.90 -17.88
N ASP A 36 -5.81 14.40 -16.81
CA ASP A 36 -4.40 14.82 -16.74
C ASP A 36 -3.69 14.13 -15.57
N LEU A 37 -3.13 12.95 -15.85
CA LEU A 37 -2.47 12.12 -14.84
C LEU A 37 -1.23 12.78 -14.22
N MET A 38 -0.54 13.64 -14.98
CA MET A 38 0.64 14.39 -14.49
C MET A 38 0.21 15.47 -13.51
N ALA A 39 -0.84 16.24 -13.82
CA ALA A 39 -1.41 17.20 -12.88
C ALA A 39 -1.93 16.53 -11.59
N LEU A 40 -2.54 15.34 -11.70
CA LEU A 40 -2.94 14.53 -10.54
C LEU A 40 -1.77 14.02 -9.69
N GLN A 41 -0.59 13.76 -10.28
CA GLN A 41 0.62 13.42 -9.52
C GLN A 41 1.20 14.65 -8.81
N ARG A 42 1.33 15.77 -9.53
CA ARG A 42 1.86 17.04 -8.99
C ARG A 42 0.98 17.61 -7.87
N LEU A 43 -0.35 17.56 -8.02
CA LEU A 43 -1.30 17.93 -6.97
C LEU A 43 -1.08 17.11 -5.70
N ARG A 44 -1.00 15.78 -5.81
CA ARG A 44 -0.79 14.90 -4.64
C ARG A 44 0.51 15.20 -3.91
N HIS A 45 1.59 15.50 -4.64
CA HIS A 45 2.88 15.86 -4.06
C HIS A 45 2.80 17.19 -3.28
N LEU A 46 2.22 18.23 -3.87
CA LEU A 46 2.04 19.53 -3.22
C LEU A 46 1.10 19.43 -2.00
N GLU A 47 0.04 18.61 -2.07
CA GLU A 47 -0.83 18.36 -0.93
C GLU A 47 -0.17 17.57 0.21
N SER A 48 0.76 16.65 -0.08
CA SER A 48 1.56 16.02 0.99
C SER A 48 2.51 17.01 1.66
N ASN A 49 3.18 17.87 0.88
CA ASN A 49 4.11 18.86 1.42
C ASN A 49 3.38 19.88 2.31
N ALA A 50 2.23 20.40 1.84
CA ALA A 50 1.39 21.32 2.60
C ALA A 50 0.84 20.72 3.91
N LYS A 51 0.53 19.41 3.94
CA LYS A 51 0.12 18.72 5.19
C LYS A 51 1.26 18.62 6.21
N ILE A 52 2.48 18.37 5.75
CA ILE A 52 3.68 18.33 6.60
C ILE A 52 3.96 19.72 7.17
N ALA A 53 3.94 20.77 6.34
CA ALA A 53 4.09 22.17 6.77
C ALA A 53 2.98 22.61 7.74
N SER A 54 1.75 22.13 7.54
CA SER A 54 0.59 22.44 8.41
C SER A 54 0.56 21.68 9.74
N THR A 55 1.65 21.04 10.17
CA THR A 55 1.74 20.35 11.46
C THR A 55 2.67 21.05 12.47
N PRO A 56 2.26 22.18 13.10
CA PRO A 56 2.94 22.72 14.27
C PRO A 56 2.86 21.76 15.47
N GLY A 57 3.99 21.52 16.12
CA GLY A 57 4.06 20.72 17.34
C GLY A 57 3.27 21.34 18.50
N ALA A 58 2.48 20.52 19.19
CA ALA A 58 1.69 20.94 20.34
C ALA A 58 2.56 21.19 21.58
N SER A 59 2.77 22.46 21.94
CA SER A 59 3.13 22.85 23.32
C SER A 59 2.83 24.32 23.63
N GLN A 60 1.62 24.57 24.15
CA GLN A 60 1.25 25.80 24.87
C GLN A 60 0.57 25.38 26.18
N ILE A 61 1.38 24.92 27.14
CA ILE A 61 0.97 24.73 28.54
C ILE A 61 1.74 25.74 29.38
N SER A 62 1.14 26.90 29.67
CA SER A 62 1.48 27.73 30.82
C SER A 62 0.46 28.84 31.02
N SER A 63 -0.35 28.76 32.08
CA SER A 63 -0.57 29.89 33.00
C SER A 63 -1.57 29.55 34.12
N GLY A 64 -1.08 29.74 35.34
CA GLY A 64 -1.82 29.96 36.58
C GLY A 64 -0.79 30.18 37.70
N PRO A 65 -1.18 30.54 38.94
CA PRO A 65 -2.44 31.15 39.38
C PRO A 65 -2.23 32.37 40.32
N ASN A 66 -3.24 33.23 40.47
CA ASN A 66 -3.53 34.10 41.65
C ASN A 66 -4.74 35.01 41.33
N ALA A 67 -5.49 35.64 42.23
CA ALA A 67 -5.96 35.40 43.61
C ALA A 67 -6.48 36.76 44.15
N LYS A 68 -7.78 36.84 44.46
CA LYS A 68 -8.50 37.80 45.36
C LYS A 68 -8.34 39.33 45.20
N ASP A 69 -9.46 40.03 44.98
CA ASP A 69 -10.25 40.76 46.01
C ASP A 69 -11.71 40.94 45.47
N THR A 70 -12.83 40.68 46.17
CA THR A 70 -13.51 41.43 47.28
C THR A 70 -13.79 42.90 46.89
N SER A 71 -15.01 43.47 46.87
CA SER A 71 -16.36 43.09 47.38
C SER A 71 -17.50 43.67 46.46
N GLU A 72 -18.83 43.73 46.73
CA GLU A 72 -19.80 43.19 47.74
C GLU A 72 -21.26 43.31 47.17
N GLU A 73 -22.25 42.60 47.77
CA GLU A 73 -23.70 42.92 47.99
C GLU A 73 -24.68 43.50 46.89
N THR A 74 -26.00 43.17 46.83
CA THR A 74 -26.92 42.31 47.64
C THR A 74 -28.14 41.74 46.84
N VAL A 75 -28.72 40.61 47.32
CA VAL A 75 -30.09 40.01 47.10
C VAL A 75 -30.56 39.58 45.69
N GLY A 76 -31.03 38.32 45.53
CA GLY A 76 -32.03 38.05 44.46
C GLY A 76 -32.47 36.64 43.99
N ALA A 77 -32.45 35.57 44.79
CA ALA A 77 -33.14 34.27 44.51
C ALA A 77 -32.69 33.36 43.32
N GLU A 78 -32.60 32.06 43.61
CA GLU A 78 -32.37 30.90 42.72
C GLU A 78 -33.44 29.82 43.10
N PRO A 79 -33.87 28.85 42.26
CA PRO A 79 -33.42 28.49 40.90
C PRO A 79 -34.48 28.52 39.79
N ALA A 80 -34.00 28.52 38.54
CA ALA A 80 -34.73 27.99 37.39
C ALA A 80 -33.77 27.14 36.52
N ASP A 81 -33.77 25.81 36.75
CA ASP A 81 -33.01 24.82 35.95
C ASP A 81 -33.61 24.69 34.54
N ALA A 82 -33.36 25.69 33.69
CA ALA A 82 -33.85 25.81 32.33
C ALA A 82 -33.06 24.92 31.36
N ARG A 83 -33.19 23.60 31.51
CA ARG A 83 -32.64 22.65 30.53
C ARG A 83 -33.26 22.91 29.15
N PRO A 84 -32.46 23.20 28.11
CA PRO A 84 -33.01 23.48 26.78
C PRO A 84 -33.66 22.22 26.21
N ALA A 85 -34.99 22.29 26.01
CA ALA A 85 -35.78 21.19 25.48
C ALA A 85 -35.50 20.99 23.98
N VAL A 86 -34.46 20.22 23.67
CA VAL A 86 -34.07 19.90 22.29
C VAL A 86 -35.22 19.16 21.60
N SER A 87 -35.82 19.79 20.59
CA SER A 87 -37.06 19.27 19.96
C SER A 87 -36.85 17.87 19.38
N ALA A 88 -37.88 17.02 19.43
CA ALA A 88 -37.80 15.64 18.94
C ALA A 88 -37.34 15.56 17.47
N ARG A 89 -37.70 16.55 16.64
CA ARG A 89 -37.24 16.69 15.25
C ARG A 89 -35.72 16.91 15.15
N MET A 90 -35.14 17.75 16.01
CA MET A 90 -33.70 17.97 16.07
C MET A 90 -32.96 16.70 16.52
N ARG A 91 -33.50 15.96 17.50
CA ARG A 91 -32.93 14.67 17.93
C ARG A 91 -32.97 13.62 16.80
N TRP A 92 -34.01 13.63 15.98
CA TRP A 92 -34.14 12.74 14.81
C TRP A 92 -33.13 13.08 13.71
N LEU A 93 -32.91 14.37 13.44
CA LEU A 93 -31.87 14.83 12.50
C LEU A 93 -30.46 14.45 12.96
N TRP A 94 -30.18 14.52 14.27
CA TRP A 94 -28.92 14.03 14.85
C TRP A 94 -28.72 12.52 14.63
N VAL A 95 -29.74 11.70 14.88
CA VAL A 95 -29.67 10.25 14.65
C VAL A 95 -29.50 9.93 13.15
N ALA A 96 -30.22 10.62 12.27
CA ALA A 96 -30.08 10.45 10.82
C ALA A 96 -28.66 10.78 10.32
N SER A 97 -28.04 11.85 10.84
CA SER A 97 -26.65 12.22 10.53
C SER A 97 -25.65 11.14 10.98
N ILE A 98 -25.82 10.60 12.20
CA ILE A 98 -24.98 9.51 12.71
C ILE A 98 -25.12 8.24 11.86
N VAL A 99 -26.34 7.85 11.49
CA VAL A 99 -26.58 6.67 10.65
C VAL A 99 -25.97 6.85 9.25
N ALA A 100 -26.09 8.04 8.65
CA ALA A 100 -25.48 8.34 7.36
C ALA A 100 -23.94 8.27 7.40
N ALA A 101 -23.31 8.78 8.47
CA ALA A 101 -21.86 8.74 8.65
C ALA A 101 -21.32 7.31 8.92
N ILE A 102 -22.07 6.49 9.67
CA ILE A 102 -21.72 5.07 9.88
C ILE A 102 -21.87 4.29 8.57
N GLY A 103 -22.91 4.58 7.78
CA GLY A 103 -23.13 3.96 6.48
C GLY A 103 -22.01 4.25 5.48
N SER A 104 -21.55 5.50 5.38
CA SER A 104 -20.45 5.88 4.48
C SER A 104 -19.11 5.29 4.93
N ALA A 105 -18.79 5.31 6.23
CA ALA A 105 -17.58 4.67 6.75
C ALA A 105 -17.54 3.16 6.45
N SER A 106 -18.67 2.47 6.64
CA SER A 106 -18.79 1.02 6.40
C SER A 106 -18.61 0.66 4.92
N LEU A 107 -19.13 1.49 4.01
CA LEU A 107 -19.05 1.25 2.57
C LEU A 107 -17.61 1.36 2.04
N VAL A 108 -16.83 2.33 2.54
CA VAL A 108 -15.42 2.52 2.11
C VAL A 108 -14.55 1.32 2.48
N THR A 109 -14.72 0.74 3.68
CA THR A 109 -13.93 -0.42 4.13
C THR A 109 -14.17 -1.68 3.29
N VAL A 110 -15.41 -1.87 2.82
CA VAL A 110 -15.78 -3.02 1.97
C VAL A 110 -15.21 -2.88 0.55
N VAL A 111 -15.23 -1.68 -0.04
CA VAL A 111 -14.74 -1.47 -1.41
C VAL A 111 -13.22 -1.67 -1.50
N VAL A 112 -12.45 -1.21 -0.51
CA VAL A 112 -10.96 -1.34 -0.50
C VAL A 112 -10.51 -2.79 -0.28
N SER A 113 -11.27 -3.61 0.46
CA SER A 113 -10.94 -5.02 0.69
C SER A 113 -11.25 -5.92 -0.52
N THR A 114 -12.20 -5.52 -1.37
CA THR A 114 -12.58 -6.29 -2.58
C THR A 114 -11.69 -6.09 -3.81
N SER A 115 -10.76 -5.12 -3.82
CA SER A 115 -9.93 -4.82 -5.00
C SER A 115 -8.68 -5.70 -5.14
N SER A 116 -8.29 -6.43 -4.11
CA SER A 116 -7.13 -7.33 -4.14
C SER A 116 -7.54 -8.70 -4.69
N PRO A 117 -6.95 -9.19 -5.79
CA PRO A 117 -7.20 -10.56 -6.24
C PRO A 117 -6.88 -11.55 -5.11
N THR A 118 -7.80 -12.48 -4.85
CA THR A 118 -7.54 -13.60 -3.94
C THR A 118 -6.55 -14.56 -4.60
N PRO A 119 -5.44 -14.94 -3.95
CA PRO A 119 -4.52 -15.91 -4.51
C PRO A 119 -5.19 -17.28 -4.67
N TYR A 120 -4.81 -18.00 -5.73
CA TYR A 120 -5.19 -19.38 -5.98
C TYR A 120 -4.59 -20.33 -4.94
N ALA A 121 -3.34 -20.06 -4.54
CA ALA A 121 -2.64 -20.77 -3.48
C ALA A 121 -1.66 -19.83 -2.77
N GLN A 122 -1.26 -20.18 -1.55
CA GLN A 122 -0.21 -19.49 -0.80
C GLN A 122 0.82 -20.53 -0.37
N LEU A 123 2.09 -20.31 -0.76
CA LEU A 123 3.21 -21.20 -0.46
C LEU A 123 3.95 -20.65 0.76
N HIS A 124 4.27 -21.54 1.70
CA HIS A 124 4.91 -21.24 2.98
C HIS A 124 6.37 -21.66 2.97
N LEU A 125 7.17 -21.05 3.84
CA LEU A 125 8.59 -21.37 3.98
C LEU A 125 8.81 -22.80 4.50
N ILE A 126 9.63 -23.58 3.79
CA ILE A 126 10.18 -24.86 4.24
C ILE A 126 11.49 -24.59 4.98
N ALA A 127 11.52 -24.92 6.28
CA ALA A 127 12.72 -24.75 7.10
C ALA A 127 13.81 -25.78 6.76
N GLY A 128 15.06 -25.34 6.64
CA GLY A 128 16.23 -26.22 6.50
C GLY A 128 16.35 -26.92 5.14
N ALA A 129 15.79 -26.35 4.07
CA ALA A 129 16.00 -26.85 2.72
C ALA A 129 17.38 -26.43 2.18
N ASP A 130 18.11 -27.37 1.57
CA ASP A 130 19.39 -27.10 0.92
C ASP A 130 19.24 -26.29 -0.38
N VAL A 131 20.27 -25.51 -0.71
CA VAL A 131 20.37 -24.77 -1.98
C VAL A 131 20.64 -25.74 -3.14
N PRO A 132 19.81 -25.76 -4.20
CA PRO A 132 20.06 -26.54 -5.42
C PRO A 132 21.41 -26.20 -6.07
N GLU A 133 22.12 -27.22 -6.56
CA GLU A 133 23.51 -27.10 -7.06
C GLU A 133 23.68 -26.05 -8.16
N ASP A 134 22.70 -25.93 -9.05
CA ASP A 134 22.66 -24.96 -10.15
C ASP A 134 22.45 -23.51 -9.66
N LEU A 135 21.83 -23.31 -8.49
CA LEU A 135 21.68 -22.01 -7.83
C LEU A 135 22.90 -21.65 -6.97
N ARG A 136 23.67 -22.62 -6.46
CA ARG A 136 24.78 -22.37 -5.49
C ARG A 136 25.83 -21.35 -5.95
N ALA A 137 26.00 -21.15 -7.25
CA ALA A 137 26.95 -20.19 -7.81
C ALA A 137 26.37 -18.77 -8.02
N SER A 138 25.04 -18.60 -7.88
CA SER A 138 24.31 -17.38 -8.22
C SER A 138 23.48 -16.79 -7.07
N VAL A 139 23.37 -17.51 -5.94
CA VAL A 139 22.58 -17.09 -4.77
C VAL A 139 23.42 -17.11 -3.50
N ASP A 140 23.08 -16.25 -2.53
CA ASP A 140 23.58 -16.38 -1.16
C ASP A 140 22.88 -17.55 -0.44
N SER A 141 23.65 -18.47 0.10
CA SER A 141 23.12 -19.62 0.84
C SER A 141 22.53 -19.27 2.22
N GLU A 142 22.93 -18.15 2.82
CA GLU A 142 22.39 -17.71 4.12
C GLU A 142 21.01 -17.03 3.97
N ASP A 143 20.77 -16.41 2.81
CA ASP A 143 19.50 -15.74 2.46
C ASP A 143 18.54 -16.60 1.63
N TYR A 144 18.96 -17.81 1.23
CA TYR A 144 18.15 -18.75 0.47
C TYR A 144 16.92 -19.23 1.24
N ARG A 145 15.74 -19.03 0.65
CA ARG A 145 14.44 -19.42 1.18
C ARG A 145 13.72 -20.33 0.20
N ARG A 146 13.29 -21.50 0.67
CA ARG A 146 12.52 -22.49 -0.11
C ARG A 146 11.07 -22.49 0.35
N TYR A 147 10.12 -22.57 -0.59
CA TYR A 147 8.69 -22.57 -0.29
C TYR A 147 8.03 -23.93 -0.56
N ASP A 148 6.73 -24.10 -0.28
CA ASP A 148 5.96 -25.25 -0.76
C ASP A 148 6.13 -25.46 -2.28
N ASP A 149 6.12 -26.72 -2.73
CA ASP A 149 6.11 -27.07 -4.16
C ASP A 149 4.79 -26.64 -4.81
N PHE A 150 4.86 -26.07 -6.02
CA PHE A 150 3.66 -25.77 -6.80
C PHE A 150 3.61 -26.61 -8.08
N ALA A 151 2.80 -27.67 -8.05
CA ALA A 151 2.47 -28.50 -9.22
C ALA A 151 3.71 -28.96 -10.04
N GLY A 152 4.75 -29.43 -9.36
CA GLY A 152 6.00 -29.90 -9.97
C GLY A 152 7.07 -28.82 -10.15
N LEU A 153 6.82 -27.58 -9.70
CA LEU A 153 7.83 -26.53 -9.58
C LEU A 153 8.36 -26.42 -8.14
N LEU A 154 9.68 -26.36 -8.01
CA LEU A 154 10.37 -25.86 -6.82
C LEU A 154 10.34 -24.33 -6.91
N ILE A 155 9.80 -23.68 -5.88
CA ILE A 155 9.81 -22.22 -5.74
C ILE A 155 10.75 -21.82 -4.60
N SER A 156 11.65 -20.89 -4.86
CA SER A 156 12.58 -20.35 -3.87
C SER A 156 12.86 -18.86 -4.10
N SER A 157 13.42 -18.18 -3.11
CA SER A 157 13.93 -16.82 -3.26
C SER A 157 15.31 -16.66 -2.62
N SER A 158 16.09 -15.71 -3.12
CA SER A 158 17.34 -15.29 -2.50
C SER A 158 17.70 -13.88 -2.98
N THR A 159 18.52 -13.19 -2.21
CA THR A 159 19.35 -12.10 -2.71
C THR A 159 20.29 -12.63 -3.80
N ALA A 160 20.49 -11.83 -4.85
CA ALA A 160 21.46 -12.06 -5.91
C ALA A 160 21.84 -10.75 -6.64
N PRO A 161 23.00 -10.70 -7.32
CA PRO A 161 23.41 -9.55 -8.12
C PRO A 161 22.51 -9.36 -9.36
N TYR A 162 21.72 -8.29 -9.38
CA TYR A 162 20.84 -7.93 -10.49
C TYR A 162 21.05 -6.47 -10.89
N LEU A 163 21.39 -6.21 -12.16
CA LEU A 163 21.68 -4.87 -12.70
C LEU A 163 22.74 -4.07 -11.88
N GLY A 164 23.68 -4.77 -11.24
CA GLY A 164 24.73 -4.15 -10.41
C GLY A 164 24.28 -3.77 -8.99
N GLN A 165 23.13 -4.27 -8.53
CA GLN A 165 22.60 -4.13 -7.18
C GLN A 165 22.40 -5.52 -6.57
N GLU A 166 22.60 -5.69 -5.27
CA GLU A 166 22.03 -6.87 -4.59
C GLU A 166 20.52 -6.70 -4.46
N THR A 167 19.75 -7.70 -4.88
CA THR A 167 18.30 -7.57 -4.96
C THR A 167 17.61 -8.91 -4.74
N MET A 168 16.37 -8.87 -4.21
CA MET A 168 15.61 -10.08 -3.96
C MET A 168 15.04 -10.63 -5.28
N CYS A 169 15.35 -11.88 -5.55
CA CYS A 169 14.87 -12.62 -6.70
C CYS A 169 14.05 -13.82 -6.25
N ILE A 170 12.98 -14.13 -7.00
CA ILE A 170 12.24 -15.38 -6.90
C ILE A 170 12.63 -16.29 -8.08
N TYR A 171 12.74 -17.58 -7.82
CA TYR A 171 13.20 -18.62 -8.73
C TYR A 171 12.16 -19.74 -8.85
N ALA A 172 11.96 -20.23 -10.07
CA ALA A 172 11.22 -21.45 -10.37
C ALA A 172 12.10 -22.44 -11.12
N MET A 173 12.04 -23.71 -10.67
CA MET A 173 12.76 -24.84 -11.26
C MET A 173 11.84 -26.05 -11.31
N HIS A 174 12.17 -27.05 -12.14
CA HIS A 174 11.48 -28.34 -12.06
C HIS A 174 11.88 -29.10 -10.78
N ALA A 175 10.91 -29.71 -10.12
CA ALA A 175 11.13 -30.58 -8.96
C ALA A 175 11.76 -31.93 -9.31
N ASP A 176 11.61 -32.39 -10.55
CA ASP A 176 12.31 -33.57 -11.06
C ASP A 176 13.71 -33.18 -11.57
N PRO A 177 14.80 -33.62 -10.89
CA PRO A 177 16.17 -33.29 -11.29
C PRO A 177 16.56 -33.87 -12.66
N ALA A 178 15.85 -34.89 -13.16
CA ALA A 178 16.11 -35.46 -14.49
C ALA A 178 15.70 -34.50 -15.63
N VAL A 179 14.83 -33.53 -15.37
CA VAL A 179 14.41 -32.49 -16.33
C VAL A 179 14.83 -31.08 -15.94
N ALA A 180 15.12 -30.80 -14.66
CA ALA A 180 15.59 -29.49 -14.20
C ALA A 180 16.78 -28.97 -15.03
N GLY A 181 17.83 -29.78 -15.23
CA GLY A 181 18.99 -29.39 -16.03
C GLY A 181 18.73 -29.20 -17.54
N ARG A 182 17.54 -29.54 -18.05
CA ARG A 182 17.15 -29.32 -19.46
C ARG A 182 16.47 -27.98 -19.67
N TYR A 183 15.55 -27.62 -18.77
CA TYR A 183 14.76 -26.39 -18.87
C TYR A 183 15.37 -25.23 -18.08
N GLY A 184 16.29 -25.54 -17.17
CA GLY A 184 17.03 -24.57 -16.36
C GLY A 184 16.15 -23.91 -15.31
N THR A 185 16.61 -22.73 -14.91
CA THR A 185 16.04 -21.96 -13.80
C THR A 185 15.48 -20.66 -14.34
N ILE A 186 14.20 -20.42 -14.08
CA ILE A 186 13.53 -19.15 -14.38
C ILE A 186 13.64 -18.28 -13.14
N ALA A 187 14.05 -17.02 -13.31
CA ALA A 187 14.22 -16.07 -12.22
C ALA A 187 13.53 -14.74 -12.55
N ALA A 188 12.93 -14.11 -11.55
CA ALA A 188 12.51 -12.72 -11.62
C ALA A 188 12.97 -11.96 -10.38
N CYS A 189 13.60 -10.82 -10.60
CA CYS A 189 14.17 -9.97 -9.57
C CYS A 189 13.40 -8.64 -9.53
N ALA A 190 13.22 -8.07 -8.34
CA ALA A 190 12.60 -6.76 -8.18
C ALA A 190 13.53 -5.80 -7.45
N LEU A 191 13.64 -4.58 -7.98
CA LEU A 191 14.43 -3.50 -7.38
C LEU A 191 13.91 -3.17 -5.96
N PRO A 192 14.76 -2.60 -5.07
CA PRO A 192 14.38 -2.31 -3.69
C PRO A 192 13.06 -1.53 -3.57
N GLY A 193 12.16 -2.02 -2.71
CA GLY A 193 10.82 -1.45 -2.50
C GLY A 193 9.71 -2.02 -3.38
N LEU A 194 10.02 -2.96 -4.29
CA LEU A 194 9.04 -3.69 -5.10
C LEU A 194 8.96 -5.17 -4.68
N GLU A 195 7.81 -5.80 -4.90
CA GLU A 195 7.58 -7.23 -4.63
C GLU A 195 8.11 -8.09 -5.81
N PRO A 196 9.08 -9.01 -5.60
CA PRO A 196 9.53 -9.95 -6.63
C PRO A 196 8.36 -10.74 -7.20
N THR A 197 8.16 -10.59 -8.51
CA THR A 197 7.00 -11.14 -9.24
C THR A 197 7.49 -11.85 -10.49
N MET A 198 7.13 -13.13 -10.62
CA MET A 198 7.51 -13.99 -11.73
C MET A 198 6.26 -14.54 -12.41
N ASP A 199 6.19 -14.39 -13.73
CA ASP A 199 5.19 -15.06 -14.57
C ASP A 199 5.81 -16.31 -15.20
N TYR A 200 5.25 -17.47 -14.88
CA TYR A 200 5.60 -18.75 -15.47
C TYR A 200 4.53 -19.12 -16.51
N TYR A 201 4.91 -19.14 -17.79
CA TYR A 201 4.01 -19.54 -18.88
C TYR A 201 3.85 -21.05 -18.94
N ILE A 202 2.66 -21.51 -19.31
CA ILE A 202 2.34 -22.93 -19.44
C ILE A 202 2.46 -23.31 -20.91
N ASP A 203 3.53 -24.00 -21.24
CA ASP A 203 3.89 -24.48 -22.57
C ASP A 203 4.40 -25.94 -22.49
N GLU A 204 4.90 -26.50 -23.60
CA GLU A 204 5.40 -27.88 -23.65
C GLU A 204 6.55 -28.18 -22.66
N ALA A 205 7.31 -27.17 -22.22
CA ALA A 205 8.38 -27.31 -21.25
C ALA A 205 7.84 -27.45 -19.82
N ALA A 206 6.65 -26.93 -19.52
CA ALA A 206 6.07 -26.94 -18.19
C ALA A 206 5.89 -28.36 -17.59
N PRO A 207 6.04 -28.53 -16.26
CA PRO A 207 5.86 -29.81 -15.58
C PRO A 207 4.51 -30.47 -15.92
N GLY A 208 4.49 -31.80 -16.02
CA GLY A 208 3.26 -32.55 -16.32
C GLY A 208 2.12 -32.21 -15.34
N LEU A 209 2.42 -32.15 -14.04
CA LEU A 209 1.48 -31.77 -12.99
C LEU A 209 0.91 -30.34 -13.14
N LEU A 210 1.62 -29.45 -13.82
CA LEU A 210 1.16 -28.09 -14.11
C LEU A 210 0.21 -28.09 -15.31
N ARG A 211 0.60 -28.78 -16.40
CA ARG A 211 -0.22 -28.95 -17.62
C ARG A 211 -1.48 -29.81 -17.43
N GLU A 212 -1.47 -30.72 -16.47
CA GLU A 212 -2.66 -31.48 -16.05
C GLU A 212 -3.69 -30.59 -15.34
N LYS A 213 -3.26 -29.50 -14.69
CA LYS A 213 -4.12 -28.59 -13.92
C LYS A 213 -4.59 -27.38 -14.72
N PHE A 214 -3.79 -26.94 -15.68
CA PHE A 214 -3.97 -25.67 -16.37
C PHE A 214 -3.65 -25.82 -17.87
N THR A 215 -4.44 -25.18 -18.72
CA THR A 215 -4.33 -25.26 -20.17
C THR A 215 -3.08 -24.54 -20.69
N ASP A 216 -2.50 -25.05 -21.78
CA ASP A 216 -1.43 -24.37 -22.52
C ASP A 216 -1.84 -22.93 -22.89
N GLY A 217 -0.87 -22.00 -22.85
CA GLY A 217 -1.10 -20.57 -23.08
C GLY A 217 -1.66 -19.80 -21.88
N MET A 218 -1.99 -20.48 -20.77
CA MET A 218 -2.17 -19.82 -19.47
C MET A 218 -0.81 -19.45 -18.84
N ALA A 219 -0.85 -18.64 -17.78
CA ALA A 219 0.33 -18.34 -16.96
C ALA A 219 0.01 -18.44 -15.46
N VAL A 220 1.01 -18.82 -14.68
CA VAL A 220 1.00 -18.79 -13.21
C VAL A 220 1.93 -17.69 -12.74
N ARG A 221 1.39 -16.74 -11.97
CA ARG A 221 2.14 -15.65 -11.36
C ARG A 221 2.48 -15.99 -9.91
N PHE A 222 3.76 -15.93 -9.58
CA PHE A 222 4.28 -16.04 -8.22
C PHE A 222 4.68 -14.65 -7.73
N VAL A 223 4.12 -14.20 -6.61
CA VAL A 223 4.46 -12.91 -5.97
C VAL A 223 5.02 -13.18 -4.58
N LEU A 224 6.28 -12.80 -4.34
CA LEU A 224 6.89 -12.89 -3.02
C LEU A 224 6.35 -11.79 -2.10
N LYS A 225 5.71 -12.19 -0.99
CA LYS A 225 5.11 -11.31 0.03
C LYS A 225 5.67 -11.68 1.39
N GLY A 226 6.78 -11.04 1.77
CA GLY A 226 7.54 -11.39 2.96
C GLY A 226 8.00 -12.85 2.90
N ASP A 227 7.63 -13.64 3.91
CA ASP A 227 8.00 -15.07 4.01
C ASP A 227 6.97 -16.02 3.36
N THR A 228 6.10 -15.51 2.46
CA THR A 228 5.15 -16.34 1.70
C THR A 228 5.17 -15.99 0.21
N VAL A 229 4.82 -16.95 -0.65
CA VAL A 229 4.59 -16.69 -2.07
C VAL A 229 3.10 -16.82 -2.38
N ALA A 230 2.49 -15.74 -2.84
CA ALA A 230 1.12 -15.72 -3.34
C ALA A 230 1.10 -16.17 -4.80
N VAL A 231 0.29 -17.19 -5.10
CA VAL A 231 0.15 -17.76 -6.45
C VAL A 231 -1.14 -17.28 -7.08
N TYR A 232 -1.08 -16.76 -8.30
CA TYR A 232 -2.21 -16.36 -9.11
C TYR A 232 -2.18 -17.12 -10.44
N VAL A 233 -3.34 -17.36 -11.04
CA VAL A 233 -3.46 -18.06 -12.32
C VAL A 233 -4.21 -17.15 -13.27
N SER A 234 -3.73 -17.04 -14.52
CA SER A 234 -4.42 -16.27 -15.55
C SER A 234 -5.77 -16.90 -15.92
N SER A 235 -6.63 -16.15 -16.60
CA SER A 235 -7.67 -16.80 -17.42
C SER A 235 -7.02 -17.48 -18.64
N PRO A 236 -7.69 -18.46 -19.28
CA PRO A 236 -7.32 -18.92 -20.62
C PRO A 236 -7.32 -17.74 -21.62
N PRO A 237 -6.45 -17.74 -22.63
CA PRO A 237 -6.53 -16.78 -23.72
C PRO A 237 -7.88 -16.92 -24.46
N PRO A 238 -8.42 -15.82 -25.02
CA PRO A 238 -9.61 -15.91 -25.88
C PRO A 238 -9.31 -16.74 -27.13
N ALA A 239 -10.30 -17.53 -27.56
CA ALA A 239 -10.26 -18.38 -28.76
C ALA A 239 -10.51 -17.58 -30.05
#